data_AF-A0A8W8N4L7-F1
#
_entry.id   AF-A0A8W8N4L7-F1
#
_cell.length_a   1.000
_cell.length_b   1.000
_cell.length_c   1.000
_cell.angle_alpha   90.00
_cell.angle_beta   90.00
_cell.angle_gamma   90.00
#
_symmetry.space_group_name_H-M   'P 1'
#
loop_
_entity.id
_entity.type
_entity.pdbx_description
1 polymer ?
#
loop_
_entity_poly.entity_id
_entity_poly.type
_entity_poly.pdbx_seq_one_letter_code
_entity_poly.pdbx_strand_id
1 'polypeptide(L)'
;LADLEKSLLAMENARAHDIGEVLYKYQSMSTDIPDTDFVLEPHIEEIDRLFNGDTVEEIVHNLKMEGSEWAKKQLDTLSKMSPTSMKITLRQILEAETMTLQDVLVMEYRLSQHCVEDHDFYEGVRALLVDKDQSPKWNPATLEKVTPQKVDWYFSPLPEERELKL
;
A
#
# COMPACT_ATOMS: atom_id res chain seq x y z
N LEU A 1 20.98 10.29 -17.80
CA LEU A 1 20.76 10.95 -16.48
C LEU A 1 21.67 12.17 -16.26
N ALA A 2 22.99 12.08 -16.48
CA ALA A 2 23.90 13.22 -16.26
C ALA A 2 23.53 14.50 -17.05
N ASP A 3 23.04 14.37 -18.29
CA ASP A 3 22.61 15.52 -19.09
C ASP A 3 21.30 16.15 -18.60
N LEU A 4 20.40 15.35 -18.03
CA LEU A 4 19.16 15.83 -17.39
C LEU A 4 19.51 16.66 -16.16
N GLU A 5 20.37 16.13 -15.29
CA GLU A 5 20.85 16.83 -14.11
C GLU A 5 21.50 18.17 -14.48
N LYS A 6 22.39 18.17 -15.47
CA LYS A 6 23.02 19.40 -15.98
C LYS A 6 21.99 20.41 -16.50
N SER A 7 20.95 19.94 -17.19
CA SER A 7 19.89 20.83 -17.72
C SER A 7 19.04 21.43 -16.61
N LEU A 8 18.71 20.66 -15.57
CA LEU A 8 17.97 21.14 -14.40
C LEU A 8 18.79 22.16 -13.60
N LEU A 9 20.09 21.89 -13.38
CA LEU A 9 20.98 22.81 -12.64
C LEU A 9 21.27 24.11 -13.40
N ALA A 10 21.18 24.10 -14.73
CA ALA A 10 21.40 25.27 -15.58
C ALA A 10 20.15 26.15 -15.75
N MET A 11 19.01 25.79 -15.15
CA MET A 11 17.77 26.55 -15.28
C MET A 11 17.88 27.90 -14.57
N GLU A 12 17.55 28.98 -15.28
CA GLU A 12 17.47 30.32 -14.69
C GLU A 12 16.22 30.49 -13.79
N ASN A 13 15.16 29.72 -14.04
CA ASN A 13 13.90 29.78 -13.32
C ASN A 13 13.32 28.37 -13.11
N ALA A 14 13.28 27.92 -11.85
CA ALA A 14 12.86 26.57 -11.49
C ALA A 14 11.37 26.52 -11.08
N ARG A 15 10.46 27.03 -11.93
CA ARG A 15 9.02 26.83 -11.69
C ARG A 15 8.61 25.44 -12.13
N ALA A 16 7.54 24.92 -11.55
CA ALA A 16 7.04 23.57 -11.83
C ALA A 16 6.80 23.32 -13.34
N HIS A 17 6.26 24.30 -14.06
CA HIS A 17 6.07 24.19 -15.51
C HIS A 17 7.41 24.06 -16.25
N ASP A 18 8.36 24.96 -15.98
CA ASP A 18 9.68 24.95 -16.63
C ASP A 18 10.45 23.64 -16.35
N ILE A 19 10.34 23.11 -15.13
CA ILE A 19 10.92 21.82 -14.74
C ILE A 19 10.24 20.70 -15.53
N GLY A 20 8.90 20.75 -15.65
CA GLY A 20 8.11 19.77 -16.41
C GLY A 20 8.53 19.69 -17.89
N GLU A 21 8.79 20.82 -18.53
CA GLU A 21 9.28 20.86 -19.93
C GLU A 21 10.63 20.17 -20.08
N VAL A 22 11.56 20.41 -19.14
CA VAL A 22 12.86 19.74 -19.13
C VAL A 22 12.67 18.23 -18.96
N LEU A 23 11.87 17.80 -17.99
CA LEU A 23 11.61 16.37 -17.76
C LEU A 23 10.98 15.70 -18.99
N TYR A 24 9.98 16.34 -19.61
CA TYR A 24 9.30 15.81 -20.79
C TYR A 24 10.26 15.63 -21.97
N LYS A 25 11.16 16.60 -22.20
CA LYS A 25 12.21 16.48 -23.22
C LYS A 25 13.02 15.20 -23.01
N TYR A 26 13.53 14.96 -21.81
CA TYR A 26 14.35 13.78 -21.53
C TYR A 26 13.54 12.46 -21.54
N GLN A 27 12.28 12.49 -21.13
CA GLN A 27 11.38 11.34 -21.26
C GLN A 27 11.18 10.96 -22.73
N SER A 28 10.93 11.93 -23.63
CA SER A 28 10.73 11.66 -25.06
C SER A 28 11.96 11.10 -25.78
N MET A 29 13.15 11.31 -25.20
CA MET A 29 14.42 10.77 -25.70
C MET A 29 14.75 9.40 -25.10
N SER A 30 14.00 8.95 -24.09
CA SER A 30 14.25 7.68 -23.42
C SER A 30 13.87 6.51 -24.33
N THR A 31 14.80 5.58 -24.53
CA THR A 31 14.57 4.30 -25.23
C THR A 31 14.56 3.10 -24.28
N ASP A 32 14.76 3.35 -22.98
CA ASP A 32 14.91 2.30 -21.96
C ASP A 32 13.56 1.71 -21.54
N ILE A 33 12.47 2.41 -21.81
CA ILE A 33 11.11 1.92 -21.57
C ILE A 33 10.67 1.30 -22.90
N PRO A 34 10.61 -0.04 -23.00
CA PRO A 34 10.07 -0.67 -24.19
C PRO A 34 8.61 -0.24 -24.35
N ASP A 35 8.17 -0.09 -25.60
CA ASP A 35 6.79 0.22 -25.96
C ASP A 35 5.92 -1.02 -25.73
N THR A 36 5.73 -1.34 -24.45
CA THR A 36 4.92 -2.46 -23.97
C THR A 36 3.75 -1.90 -23.19
N ASP A 37 2.58 -2.48 -23.44
CA ASP A 37 1.36 -2.12 -22.72
C ASP A 37 1.54 -2.25 -21.21
N PHE A 38 0.76 -1.45 -20.47
CA PHE A 38 0.70 -1.54 -19.01
C PHE A 38 0.36 -2.97 -18.60
N VAL A 39 1.19 -3.57 -17.76
CA VAL A 39 1.12 -5.01 -17.44
C VAL A 39 -0.19 -5.44 -16.76
N LEU A 40 -0.92 -4.50 -16.15
CA LEU A 40 -2.22 -4.75 -15.53
C LEU A 40 -3.40 -4.35 -16.42
N GLU A 41 -3.17 -3.76 -17.60
CA GLU A 41 -4.23 -3.36 -18.54
C GLU A 41 -5.25 -4.49 -18.78
N PRO A 42 -4.84 -5.76 -19.01
CA PRO A 42 -5.80 -6.85 -19.24
C PRO A 42 -6.65 -7.21 -18.01
N HIS A 43 -6.28 -6.73 -16.82
CA HIS A 43 -6.87 -7.10 -15.54
C HIS A 43 -7.57 -5.93 -14.84
N ILE A 44 -7.58 -4.71 -15.41
CA ILE A 44 -8.20 -3.54 -14.75
C ILE A 44 -9.66 -3.78 -14.40
N GLU A 45 -10.46 -4.31 -15.33
CA GLU A 45 -11.88 -4.63 -15.06
C GLU A 45 -12.05 -5.70 -13.97
N GLU A 46 -11.15 -6.68 -13.93
CA GLU A 46 -11.13 -7.71 -12.86
C GLU A 46 -10.73 -7.09 -11.52
N ILE A 47 -9.73 -6.20 -11.49
CA ILE A 47 -9.28 -5.50 -10.27
C ILE A 47 -10.44 -4.68 -9.71
N ASP A 48 -11.03 -3.81 -10.53
CA ASP A 48 -12.12 -2.93 -10.13
C ASP A 48 -13.30 -3.74 -9.59
N ARG A 49 -13.69 -4.81 -10.27
CA ARG A 49 -14.82 -5.64 -9.83
C ARG A 49 -14.50 -6.42 -8.56
N LEU A 50 -13.34 -7.06 -8.48
CA LEU A 50 -13.05 -8.07 -7.46
C LEU A 50 -12.55 -7.44 -6.15
N PHE A 51 -11.92 -6.27 -6.20
CA PHE A 51 -11.43 -5.54 -5.03
C PHE A 51 -12.40 -4.46 -4.52
N ASN A 52 -13.54 -4.26 -5.18
CA ASN A 52 -14.62 -3.36 -4.72
C ASN A 52 -15.50 -4.02 -3.64
N GLY A 53 -14.88 -4.42 -2.52
CA GLY A 53 -15.57 -4.90 -1.32
C GLY A 53 -15.24 -4.03 -0.11
N ASP A 54 -16.20 -3.87 0.80
CA ASP A 54 -16.05 -3.04 2.01
C ASP A 54 -15.25 -3.78 3.10
N THR A 55 -15.06 -5.10 2.93
CA THR A 55 -14.27 -5.96 3.82
C THR A 55 -13.28 -6.83 3.06
N VAL A 56 -12.18 -7.22 3.74
CA VAL A 56 -11.19 -8.13 3.16
C VAL A 56 -11.82 -9.49 2.88
N GLU A 57 -12.74 -9.93 3.74
CA GLU A 57 -13.51 -11.16 3.55
C GLU A 57 -14.33 -11.15 2.26
N GLU A 58 -14.97 -10.03 1.92
CA GLU A 58 -15.69 -9.87 0.66
C GLU A 58 -14.74 -9.90 -0.54
N ILE A 59 -13.61 -9.20 -0.48
CA ILE A 59 -12.60 -9.22 -1.56
C ILE A 59 -12.09 -10.66 -1.78
N VAL A 60 -11.77 -11.37 -0.70
CA VAL A 60 -11.35 -12.77 -0.75
C VAL A 60 -12.46 -13.67 -1.29
N HIS A 61 -13.72 -13.39 -0.94
CA HIS A 61 -14.87 -14.12 -1.49
C HIS A 61 -15.02 -13.89 -3.00
N ASN A 62 -14.96 -12.64 -3.46
CA ASN A 62 -15.08 -12.27 -4.87
C ASN A 62 -13.99 -12.96 -5.71
N LEU A 63 -12.73 -12.91 -5.26
CA LEU A 63 -11.62 -13.59 -5.94
C LEU A 63 -11.81 -15.11 -5.99
N LYS A 64 -12.36 -15.73 -4.92
CA LYS A 64 -12.64 -17.17 -4.90
C LYS A 64 -13.75 -17.55 -5.88
N MET A 65 -14.78 -16.72 -5.98
CA MET A 65 -15.91 -16.93 -6.89
C MET A 65 -15.54 -16.72 -8.35
N GLU A 66 -14.62 -15.80 -8.64
CA GLU A 66 -14.10 -15.60 -10.00
C GLU A 66 -13.40 -16.86 -10.53
N GLY A 67 -12.49 -17.44 -9.74
CA GLY A 67 -11.80 -18.69 -10.08
C GLY A 67 -10.84 -18.61 -11.28
N SER A 68 -10.62 -17.43 -11.87
CA SER A 68 -9.63 -17.21 -12.93
C SER A 68 -8.21 -17.50 -12.43
N GLU A 69 -7.30 -17.84 -13.34
CA GLU A 69 -5.89 -18.09 -12.97
C GLU A 69 -5.22 -16.85 -12.38
N TRP A 70 -5.65 -15.66 -12.81
CA TRP A 70 -5.19 -14.41 -12.21
C TRP A 70 -5.72 -14.23 -10.79
N ALA A 71 -7.02 -14.43 -10.56
CA ALA A 71 -7.63 -14.30 -9.24
C ALA A 71 -7.05 -15.31 -8.22
N LYS A 72 -6.79 -16.55 -8.66
CA LYS A 72 -6.10 -17.57 -7.84
C LYS A 72 -4.70 -17.14 -7.40
N LYS A 73 -3.93 -16.48 -8.27
CA LYS A 73 -2.60 -15.95 -7.91
C LYS A 73 -2.69 -14.81 -6.89
N GLN A 74 -3.71 -13.96 -7.00
CA GLN A 74 -3.94 -12.91 -6.00
C GLN A 74 -4.32 -13.53 -4.65
N LEU A 75 -5.19 -14.55 -4.63
CA LEU A 75 -5.53 -15.29 -3.41
C LEU A 75 -4.33 -15.97 -2.75
N ASP A 76 -3.46 -16.62 -3.53
CA ASP A 76 -2.22 -17.21 -3.00
C ASP A 76 -1.34 -16.16 -2.33
N THR A 77 -1.23 -14.97 -2.95
CA THR A 77 -0.49 -13.84 -2.37
C THR A 77 -1.13 -13.35 -1.08
N LEU A 78 -2.44 -13.06 -1.08
CA LEU A 78 -3.17 -12.59 0.09
C LEU A 78 -3.14 -13.59 1.26
N SER A 79 -3.16 -14.90 0.97
CA SER A 79 -3.13 -15.95 2.00
C SER A 79 -1.84 -15.98 2.84
N LYS A 80 -0.77 -15.36 2.35
CA LYS A 80 0.53 -15.27 3.03
C LYS A 80 0.66 -14.01 3.89
N MET A 81 -0.24 -13.04 3.72
CA MET A 81 -0.18 -11.75 4.41
C MET A 81 -0.77 -11.82 5.83
N SER A 82 -0.39 -10.89 6.71
CA SER A 82 -1.03 -10.75 8.02
C SER A 82 -2.52 -10.41 7.84
N PRO A 83 -3.44 -11.19 8.43
CA PRO A 83 -4.87 -10.87 8.44
C PRO A 83 -5.16 -9.51 9.06
N THR A 84 -4.41 -9.15 10.11
CA THR A 84 -4.53 -7.84 10.76
C THR A 84 -4.12 -6.72 9.80
N SER A 85 -2.94 -6.85 9.16
CA SER A 85 -2.44 -5.87 8.20
C SER A 85 -3.40 -5.66 7.03
N MET A 86 -3.96 -6.74 6.48
CA MET A 86 -4.94 -6.62 5.38
C MET A 86 -6.17 -5.79 5.79
N LYS A 87 -6.72 -6.02 6.99
CA LYS A 87 -7.89 -5.27 7.46
C LYS A 87 -7.59 -3.80 7.75
N ILE A 88 -6.46 -3.50 8.40
CA ILE A 88 -6.09 -2.09 8.66
C ILE A 88 -5.79 -1.35 7.35
N THR A 89 -5.17 -1.99 6.36
CA THR A 89 -4.89 -1.39 5.05
C THR A 89 -6.17 -1.09 4.28
N LEU A 90 -7.12 -2.02 4.22
CA LEU A 90 -8.38 -1.76 3.53
C LEU A 90 -9.12 -0.58 4.18
N ARG A 91 -9.24 -0.58 5.51
CA ARG A 91 -9.87 0.52 6.25
C ARG A 91 -9.15 1.86 6.01
N GLN A 92 -7.82 1.86 6.04
CA GLN A 92 -7.01 3.06 5.79
C GLN A 92 -7.28 3.63 4.40
N ILE A 93 -7.32 2.80 3.36
CA ILE A 93 -7.59 3.24 1.98
C ILE A 93 -9.00 3.84 1.87
N LEU A 94 -10.00 3.20 2.47
CA LEU A 94 -11.39 3.66 2.44
C LEU A 94 -11.58 4.97 3.22
N GLU A 95 -11.01 5.11 4.41
CA GLU A 95 -11.10 6.36 5.18
C GLU A 95 -10.34 7.51 4.50
N ALA A 96 -9.17 7.23 3.90
CA ALA A 96 -8.31 8.23 3.28
C ALA A 96 -8.93 8.92 2.05
N GLU A 97 -9.91 8.31 1.38
CA GLU A 97 -10.55 8.85 0.16
C GLU A 97 -11.06 10.29 0.35
N THR A 98 -11.49 10.63 1.57
CA THR A 98 -12.07 11.94 1.89
C THR A 98 -11.17 12.84 2.74
N MET A 99 -9.94 12.42 3.02
CA MET A 99 -9.02 13.08 3.94
C MET A 99 -8.02 13.99 3.22
N THR A 100 -7.50 14.99 3.93
CA THR A 100 -6.32 15.74 3.45
C THR A 100 -5.05 14.92 3.68
N LEU A 101 -3.97 15.26 2.97
CA LEU A 101 -2.66 14.62 3.22
C LEU A 101 -2.22 14.75 4.69
N GLN A 102 -2.48 15.90 5.34
CA GLN A 102 -2.13 16.09 6.74
C GLN A 102 -2.90 15.12 7.65
N ASP A 103 -4.21 14.97 7.41
CA ASP A 103 -5.04 14.05 8.19
C ASP A 103 -4.63 12.59 7.96
N VAL A 104 -4.29 12.21 6.71
CA VAL A 104 -3.76 10.88 6.39
C VAL A 104 -2.46 10.61 7.13
N LEU A 105 -1.54 11.57 7.18
CA LEU A 105 -0.28 11.42 7.93
C LEU A 105 -0.51 11.25 9.44
N VAL A 106 -1.50 11.95 10.01
CA VAL A 106 -1.89 11.77 11.42
C VAL A 106 -2.47 10.36 11.66
N MET A 107 -3.34 9.89 10.76
CA MET A 107 -3.87 8.51 10.81
C MET A 107 -2.75 7.48 10.69
N GLU A 108 -1.87 7.61 9.68
CA GLU A 108 -0.73 6.71 9.46
C GLU A 108 0.25 6.71 10.62
N TYR A 109 0.45 7.87 11.26
CA TYR A 109 1.28 7.95 12.45
C TYR A 109 0.73 7.06 13.56
N ARG A 110 -0.58 7.14 13.87
CA ARG A 110 -1.24 6.24 14.83
C ARG A 110 -1.07 4.77 14.45
N LEU A 111 -1.38 4.42 13.20
CA LEU A 111 -1.23 3.06 12.69
C LEU A 111 0.20 2.55 12.89
N SER A 112 1.21 3.38 12.61
CA SER A 112 2.62 3.00 12.77
C SER A 112 2.98 2.72 14.23
N GLN A 113 2.51 3.55 15.17
CA GLN A 113 2.78 3.39 16.60
C GLN A 113 2.13 2.12 17.15
N HIS A 114 0.87 1.87 16.78
CA HIS A 114 0.17 0.64 17.19
C HIS A 114 0.75 -0.61 16.51
N CYS A 115 1.21 -0.53 15.27
CA CYS A 115 1.92 -1.63 14.60
C CYS A 115 3.18 -2.06 15.33
N VAL A 116 3.99 -1.11 15.81
CA VAL A 116 5.21 -1.45 16.56
C VAL A 116 4.92 -1.91 17.99
N GLU A 117 3.73 -1.65 18.52
CA GLU A 117 3.31 -2.16 19.84
C GLU A 117 2.71 -3.59 19.75
N ASP A 118 2.33 -4.05 18.55
CA ASP A 118 1.70 -5.35 18.33
C ASP A 118 2.66 -6.42 17.77
N HIS A 119 2.18 -7.67 17.73
CA HIS A 119 2.93 -8.87 17.39
C HIS A 119 3.40 -8.93 15.92
N ASP A 120 2.50 -8.68 14.97
CA ASP A 120 2.70 -9.06 13.56
C ASP A 120 3.84 -8.27 12.88
N PHE A 121 4.12 -7.05 13.34
CA PHE A 121 5.25 -6.28 12.82
C PHE A 121 6.58 -6.99 13.08
N TYR A 122 6.84 -7.39 14.32
CA TYR A 122 8.07 -8.09 14.69
C TYR A 122 8.16 -9.48 14.05
N GLU A 123 7.06 -10.21 14.00
CA GLU A 123 7.02 -11.53 13.37
C GLU A 123 7.28 -11.45 11.87
N GLY A 124 6.74 -10.44 11.19
CA GLY A 124 7.01 -10.20 9.77
C GLY A 124 8.48 -9.87 9.52
N VAL A 125 9.07 -8.99 10.33
CA VAL A 125 10.51 -8.68 10.27
C VAL A 125 11.35 -9.93 10.49
N ARG A 126 10.99 -10.74 11.50
CA ARG A 126 11.68 -12.00 11.78
C ARG A 126 11.63 -12.93 10.57
N ALA A 127 10.44 -13.24 10.06
CA ALA A 127 10.22 -14.22 9.00
C ALA A 127 10.86 -13.81 7.66
N LEU A 128 10.85 -12.52 7.32
CA LEU A 128 11.33 -12.04 6.01
C LEU A 128 12.78 -11.58 6.02
N LEU A 129 13.25 -10.95 7.10
CA LEU A 129 14.55 -10.26 7.11
C LEU A 129 15.58 -10.91 8.03
N VAL A 130 15.16 -11.48 9.17
CA VAL A 130 16.08 -12.08 10.16
C VAL A 130 16.32 -13.56 9.84
N ASP A 131 15.28 -14.38 9.97
CA ASP A 131 15.35 -15.82 9.78
C ASP A 131 15.18 -16.20 8.30
N LYS A 132 14.49 -15.34 7.53
CA LYS A 132 14.25 -15.50 6.09
C LYS A 132 13.58 -16.83 5.73
N ASP A 133 12.72 -17.33 6.62
CA ASP A 133 12.00 -18.59 6.45
C ASP A 133 10.74 -18.43 5.58
N GLN A 134 10.30 -17.19 5.33
CA GLN A 134 9.05 -16.88 4.63
C GLN A 134 7.82 -17.57 5.25
N SER A 135 7.89 -17.87 6.55
CA SER A 135 6.86 -18.59 7.30
C SER A 135 6.44 -17.80 8.56
N PRO A 136 5.86 -16.61 8.38
CA PRO A 136 5.38 -15.82 9.49
C PRO A 136 4.18 -16.48 10.18
N LYS A 137 4.17 -16.41 11.52
CA LYS A 137 3.12 -16.95 12.39
C LYS A 137 2.20 -15.82 12.86
N TRP A 138 1.39 -15.31 11.94
CA TRP A 138 0.48 -14.19 12.24
C TRP A 138 -0.46 -14.46 13.41
N ASN A 139 -0.72 -13.41 14.18
CA ASN A 139 -1.63 -13.44 15.32
C ASN A 139 -2.57 -12.22 15.33
N PRO A 140 -3.87 -12.40 15.00
CA PRO A 140 -4.53 -13.66 14.68
C PRO A 140 -4.15 -14.28 13.33
N ALA A 141 -4.21 -15.61 13.25
CA ALA A 141 -3.81 -16.36 12.04
C ALA A 141 -4.83 -16.37 10.89
N THR A 142 -6.08 -15.92 11.12
CA THR A 142 -7.13 -15.89 10.08
C THR A 142 -7.94 -14.60 10.17
N LEU A 143 -8.55 -14.20 9.04
CA LEU A 143 -9.35 -12.97 8.93
C LEU A 143 -10.49 -12.93 9.94
N GLU A 144 -11.19 -14.05 10.13
CA GLU A 144 -12.36 -14.17 10.99
C GLU A 144 -12.02 -13.94 12.47
N LYS A 145 -10.76 -14.15 12.86
CA LYS A 145 -10.29 -13.94 14.23
C LYS A 145 -9.83 -12.50 14.48
N VAL A 146 -9.66 -11.68 13.43
CA VAL A 146 -9.36 -10.26 13.59
C VAL A 146 -10.67 -9.54 13.89
N THR A 147 -10.84 -9.16 15.15
CA THR A 147 -12.06 -8.50 15.60
C THR A 147 -12.10 -7.03 15.17
N PRO A 148 -13.30 -6.44 14.99
CA PRO A 148 -13.44 -5.01 14.74
C PRO A 148 -12.74 -4.17 15.82
N GLN A 149 -12.82 -4.58 17.09
CA GLN A 149 -12.19 -3.87 18.21
C GLN A 149 -10.66 -3.85 18.10
N LYS A 150 -10.05 -4.92 17.59
CA LYS A 150 -8.61 -4.95 17.34
C LYS A 150 -8.26 -3.95 16.23
N VAL A 151 -9.04 -3.90 15.15
CA VAL A 151 -8.85 -2.93 14.08
C VAL A 151 -9.05 -1.50 14.62
N ASP A 152 -10.13 -1.22 15.36
CA ASP A 152 -10.41 0.09 15.97
C ASP A 152 -9.26 0.58 16.85
N TRP A 153 -8.61 -0.32 17.60
CA TRP A 153 -7.47 0.01 18.43
C TRP A 153 -6.31 0.60 17.62
N TYR A 154 -6.01 0.09 16.41
CA TYR A 154 -4.97 0.66 15.55
C TYR A 154 -5.25 2.09 15.11
N PHE A 155 -6.52 2.49 14.99
CA PHE A 155 -6.93 3.84 14.61
C PHE A 155 -7.17 4.74 15.82
N SER A 156 -7.06 4.21 17.04
CA SER A 156 -7.34 4.94 18.26
C SER A 156 -6.31 6.05 18.49
N PRO A 157 -6.73 7.20 19.07
CA PRO A 157 -5.82 8.28 19.40
C PRO A 157 -4.70 7.82 20.34
N LEU A 158 -3.52 8.40 20.15
CA LEU A 158 -2.41 8.26 21.09
C LEU A 158 -2.59 9.23 22.27
N PRO A 159 -1.83 9.06 23.37
CA PRO A 159 -1.72 10.10 24.40
C PRO A 159 -1.38 11.45 23.77
N GLU A 160 -1.90 12.56 24.30
CA GLU A 160 -1.78 13.89 23.70
C GLU A 160 -0.32 14.32 23.48
N GLU A 161 0.58 13.89 24.35
CA GLU A 161 2.01 14.12 24.29
C GLU A 161 2.72 13.29 23.19
N ARG A 162 2.09 12.22 22.71
CA ARG A 162 2.57 11.34 21.64
C ARG A 162 1.86 11.58 20.31
N GLU A 163 0.80 12.37 20.26
CA GLU A 163 0.08 12.63 19.00
C GLU A 163 0.91 13.47 18.02
N LEU A 164 0.79 13.14 16.73
CA LEU A 164 1.44 13.90 15.67
C LEU A 164 0.73 15.26 15.50
N LYS A 165 1.53 16.33 15.49
CA LYS A 165 1.06 17.70 15.28
C LYS A 165 1.75 18.24 14.04
N LEU A 166 0.97 18.46 12.98
CA LEU A 166 1.41 19.00 11.68
C LEU A 166 1.00 20.46 11.52
#